data_AF-U9UKL8-F1
#
_entry.id   AF-U9UKL8-F1
#
_cell.length_a   1.000
_cell.length_b   1.000
_cell.length_c   1.000
_cell.angle_alpha   90.00
_cell.angle_beta   90.00
_cell.angle_gamma   90.00
#
_symmetry.space_group_name_H-M   'P 1'
#
loop_
_entity.id
_entity.type
_entity.pdbx_description
1 polymer ?
#
loop_
_entity_poly.entity_id
_entity_poly.type
_entity_poly.pdbx_seq_one_letter_code
_entity_poly.pdbx_strand_id
1 'polypeptide(L)'
;MNKKNPRISSRTGIKPPSDWKTFFEIGFKVSNIHTEVTVGEIKGVFATYGSVYRAKIVTREVDDSENPERSTGTAYILFKPVPPRPFWNESLRLHGRVLRIDYRNDFRSSDSFYSYPAESLELGDYILPNIFVSEAKFTQSVKFFISYQNRKIIVELKYGEPMYTFKLEFNFDDIINDIYSELDVSQQRSHGSITIENKYPAKCWVLHKCQKPKDKFNWCIDNFWNRITKNDKMPHFHKDNDQPGKWLVFRITFDLDQIGGLNRFKKLIKKAGKYNLVPRTSSIS
;
A
#
# COMPACT_ATOMS: atom_id res chain seq x y z
N MET A 1 9.26 -6.33 -59.51
CA MET A 1 9.65 -6.80 -58.17
C MET A 1 9.52 -5.65 -57.18
N ASN A 2 8.40 -5.53 -56.47
CA ASN A 2 8.21 -4.51 -55.43
C ASN A 2 8.40 -5.17 -54.05
N LYS A 3 9.54 -4.91 -53.41
CA LYS A 3 9.78 -5.24 -52.00
C LYS A 3 8.88 -4.36 -51.14
N LYS A 4 7.80 -4.93 -50.60
CA LYS A 4 7.02 -4.30 -49.53
C LYS A 4 7.88 -4.28 -48.26
N ASN A 5 8.23 -3.08 -47.80
CA ASN A 5 8.77 -2.87 -46.46
C ASN A 5 7.76 -3.40 -45.42
N PRO A 6 8.17 -4.27 -44.48
CA PRO A 6 7.29 -4.65 -43.38
C PRO A 6 7.10 -3.43 -42.48
N ARG A 7 5.83 -3.01 -42.35
CA ARG A 7 5.41 -2.00 -41.37
C ARG A 7 5.79 -2.50 -39.98
N ILE A 8 6.76 -1.84 -39.35
CA ILE A 8 7.03 -1.98 -37.92
C ILE A 8 5.76 -1.50 -37.20
N SER A 9 4.96 -2.42 -36.66
CA SER A 9 3.79 -2.05 -35.87
C SER A 9 4.27 -1.32 -34.62
N SER A 10 3.93 -0.05 -34.49
CA SER A 10 4.19 0.75 -33.29
C SER A 10 3.52 0.09 -32.08
N ARG A 11 4.33 -0.55 -31.23
CA ARG A 11 3.91 -1.09 -29.92
C ARG A 11 3.66 0.06 -28.94
N THR A 12 2.58 0.81 -29.11
CA THR A 12 2.21 1.86 -28.16
C THR A 12 1.14 1.32 -27.22
N GLY A 13 1.59 0.61 -26.18
CA GLY A 13 0.75 0.42 -25.00
C GLY A 13 0.56 1.72 -24.25
N ILE A 14 -0.58 1.88 -23.57
CA ILE A 14 -0.83 3.07 -22.75
C ILE A 14 0.19 3.07 -21.61
N LYS A 15 1.00 4.13 -21.48
CA LYS A 15 2.00 4.25 -20.42
C LYS A 15 1.45 5.01 -19.22
N PRO A 16 1.95 4.75 -18.00
CA PRO A 16 1.65 5.60 -16.85
C PRO A 16 2.06 7.07 -17.08
N PRO A 17 1.35 8.04 -16.48
CA PRO A 17 1.76 9.45 -16.44
C PRO A 17 3.15 9.66 -15.84
N SER A 18 3.84 10.76 -16.14
CA SER A 18 5.21 11.01 -15.68
C SER A 18 5.36 11.09 -14.16
N ASP A 19 4.31 11.50 -13.45
CA ASP A 19 4.23 11.64 -12.00
C ASP A 19 3.74 10.38 -11.28
N TRP A 20 3.70 9.23 -11.96
CA TRP A 20 3.17 7.96 -11.43
C TRP A 20 3.75 7.52 -10.08
N LYS A 21 4.99 7.92 -9.76
CA LYS A 21 5.64 7.64 -8.46
C LYS A 21 4.90 8.27 -7.28
N THR A 22 4.06 9.27 -7.54
CA THR A 22 3.24 9.92 -6.51
C THR A 22 1.96 9.15 -6.23
N PHE A 23 1.60 8.18 -7.09
CA PHE A 23 0.36 7.43 -6.93
C PHE A 23 0.46 6.51 -5.71
N PHE A 24 -0.69 6.28 -5.12
CA PHE A 24 -0.85 5.33 -4.02
C PHE A 24 -0.65 3.88 -4.49
N GLU A 25 -1.20 3.62 -5.66
CA GLU A 25 -1.29 2.32 -6.31
C GLU A 25 -1.28 2.54 -7.81
N ILE A 26 -0.99 1.48 -8.56
CA ILE A 26 -0.96 1.55 -10.02
C ILE A 26 -1.43 0.24 -10.63
N GLY A 27 -2.40 0.37 -11.56
CA GLY A 27 -3.05 -0.74 -12.25
C GLY A 27 -2.53 -0.94 -13.66
N PHE A 28 -2.40 -2.20 -14.06
CA PHE A 28 -2.01 -2.61 -15.41
C PHE A 28 -2.92 -3.71 -15.93
N LYS A 29 -3.23 -3.65 -17.23
CA LYS A 29 -3.75 -4.76 -18.02
C LYS A 29 -2.56 -5.49 -18.63
N VAL A 30 -2.54 -6.81 -18.46
CA VAL A 30 -1.56 -7.72 -19.04
C VAL A 30 -2.28 -8.60 -20.04
N SER A 31 -1.91 -8.51 -21.31
CA SER A 31 -2.51 -9.27 -22.41
C SER A 31 -1.48 -10.22 -23.02
N ASN A 32 -1.95 -11.12 -23.89
CA ASN A 32 -1.14 -12.17 -24.52
C ASN A 32 -0.57 -13.20 -23.51
N ILE A 33 -1.33 -13.47 -22.44
CA ILE A 33 -1.02 -14.60 -21.54
C ILE A 33 -1.58 -15.90 -22.13
N HIS A 34 -0.87 -16.99 -21.88
CA HIS A 34 -1.37 -18.34 -22.20
C HIS A 34 -2.60 -18.66 -21.34
N THR A 35 -3.55 -19.45 -21.85
CA THR A 35 -4.85 -19.73 -21.18
C THR A 35 -4.71 -20.56 -19.90
N GLU A 36 -3.68 -21.40 -19.83
CA GLU A 36 -3.40 -22.25 -18.67
C GLU A 36 -2.72 -21.50 -17.52
N VAL A 37 -2.25 -20.28 -17.78
CA VAL A 37 -1.57 -19.47 -16.77
C VAL A 37 -2.50 -19.22 -15.60
N THR A 38 -2.00 -19.53 -14.41
CA THR A 38 -2.70 -19.30 -13.16
C THR A 38 -2.41 -17.90 -12.61
N VAL A 39 -3.31 -17.39 -11.78
CA VAL A 39 -3.12 -16.12 -11.08
C VAL A 39 -1.89 -16.14 -10.16
N GLY A 40 -1.52 -17.33 -9.65
CA GLY A 40 -0.33 -17.53 -8.83
C GLY A 40 0.96 -17.28 -9.61
N GLU A 41 1.07 -17.81 -10.83
CA GLU A 41 2.22 -17.59 -11.71
C GLU A 41 2.34 -16.13 -12.13
N ILE A 42 1.23 -15.51 -12.54
CA ILE A 42 1.21 -14.09 -12.90
C ILE A 42 1.66 -13.24 -11.71
N LYS A 43 1.07 -13.46 -10.53
CA LYS A 43 1.49 -12.76 -9.30
C LYS A 43 2.99 -12.97 -9.05
N GLY A 44 3.50 -14.19 -9.20
CA GLY A 44 4.91 -14.53 -9.01
C GLY A 44 5.84 -13.72 -9.91
N VAL A 45 5.52 -13.60 -11.20
CA VAL A 45 6.29 -12.78 -12.15
C VAL A 45 6.31 -11.32 -11.74
N PHE A 46 5.14 -10.75 -11.40
CA PHE A 46 5.03 -9.32 -11.09
C PHE A 46 5.55 -8.96 -9.69
N ALA A 47 5.64 -9.92 -8.77
CA ALA A 47 6.18 -9.72 -7.42
C ALA A 47 7.67 -9.32 -7.41
N THR A 48 8.41 -9.59 -8.49
CA THR A 48 9.82 -9.16 -8.63
C THR A 48 9.96 -7.65 -8.78
N TYR A 49 8.91 -6.98 -9.26
CA TYR A 49 8.89 -5.53 -9.49
C TYR A 49 8.33 -4.74 -8.33
N GLY A 50 7.64 -5.37 -7.39
CA GLY A 50 7.05 -4.68 -6.24
C GLY A 50 5.96 -5.49 -5.56
N SER A 51 5.28 -4.86 -4.61
CA SER A 51 4.20 -5.50 -3.86
C SER A 51 2.92 -5.55 -4.70
N VAL A 52 2.63 -6.72 -5.27
CA VAL A 52 1.37 -6.99 -5.94
C VAL A 52 0.27 -7.04 -4.89
N TYR A 53 -0.71 -6.14 -5.03
CA TYR A 53 -1.88 -6.02 -4.15
C TYR A 53 -3.04 -6.89 -4.62
N ARG A 54 -3.27 -6.91 -5.94
CA ARG A 54 -4.33 -7.70 -6.57
C ARG A 54 -3.88 -8.18 -7.93
N ALA A 55 -4.24 -9.42 -8.24
CA ALA A 55 -4.11 -10.01 -9.56
C ALA A 55 -5.42 -10.69 -9.93
N LYS A 56 -5.95 -10.40 -11.12
CA LYS A 56 -7.19 -11.00 -11.63
C LYS A 56 -7.05 -11.37 -13.09
N ILE A 57 -7.23 -12.64 -13.42
CA ILE A 57 -7.38 -13.14 -14.77
C ILE A 57 -8.85 -13.03 -15.17
N VAL A 58 -9.08 -12.46 -16.36
CA VAL A 58 -10.36 -12.44 -17.05
C VAL A 58 -10.07 -13.09 -18.40
N THR A 59 -10.22 -14.40 -18.46
CA THR A 59 -10.22 -15.12 -19.73
C THR A 59 -11.46 -14.66 -20.50
N ARG A 60 -11.25 -13.96 -21.61
CA ARG A 60 -12.21 -14.00 -22.70
C ARG A 60 -11.82 -15.24 -23.49
N GLU A 61 -12.65 -16.27 -23.44
CA GLU A 61 -12.61 -17.32 -24.44
C GLU A 61 -12.87 -16.63 -25.78
N VAL A 62 -11.80 -16.37 -26.53
CA VAL A 62 -11.93 -16.23 -27.97
C VAL A 62 -11.81 -17.68 -28.42
N ASP A 63 -12.94 -18.34 -28.55
CA ASP A 63 -13.03 -19.71 -29.02
C ASP A 63 -12.63 -19.75 -30.51
N ASP A 64 -11.33 -19.58 -30.75
CA ASP A 64 -10.70 -19.82 -32.04
C ASP A 64 -10.45 -21.33 -32.08
N SER A 65 -11.54 -22.10 -32.23
CA SER A 65 -11.55 -23.58 -32.25
C SER A 65 -10.63 -24.16 -33.33
N GLU A 66 -10.23 -23.33 -34.30
CA GLU A 66 -9.25 -23.66 -35.35
C GLU A 66 -7.79 -23.46 -34.91
N ASN A 67 -7.52 -22.73 -33.83
CA ASN A 67 -6.17 -22.47 -33.35
C ASN A 67 -6.11 -22.20 -31.83
N PRO A 68 -6.12 -23.24 -30.97
CA PRO A 68 -6.06 -23.08 -29.51
C PRO A 68 -4.81 -22.31 -29.02
N GLU A 69 -3.73 -22.26 -29.81
CA GLU A 69 -2.57 -21.42 -29.52
C GLU A 69 -2.86 -19.91 -29.64
N ARG A 70 -3.95 -19.48 -30.28
CA ARG A 70 -4.33 -18.05 -30.37
C ARG A 70 -5.17 -17.56 -29.21
N SER A 71 -5.70 -18.44 -28.36
CA SER A 71 -6.43 -18.01 -27.18
C SER A 71 -5.51 -17.22 -26.25
N THR A 72 -5.69 -15.91 -26.21
CA THR A 72 -4.94 -15.03 -25.30
C THR A 72 -5.80 -14.63 -24.13
N GLY A 73 -5.40 -15.04 -22.93
CA GLY A 73 -6.01 -14.51 -21.72
C GLY A 73 -5.68 -13.03 -21.52
N THR A 74 -6.41 -12.40 -20.62
CA THR A 74 -6.10 -11.07 -20.08
C THR A 74 -6.02 -11.18 -18.56
N ALA A 75 -5.04 -10.51 -17.96
CA ALA A 75 -4.97 -10.31 -16.53
C ALA A 75 -4.91 -8.82 -16.18
N TYR A 76 -5.26 -8.51 -14.94
CA TYR A 76 -5.19 -7.18 -14.35
C TYR A 76 -4.36 -7.27 -13.08
N ILE A 77 -3.36 -6.40 -12.98
CA ILE A 77 -2.39 -6.36 -11.87
C ILE A 77 -2.42 -5.00 -11.24
N LEU A 78 -2.62 -4.96 -9.93
CA LEU A 78 -2.58 -3.75 -9.11
C LEU A 78 -1.42 -3.85 -8.15
N PHE A 79 -0.54 -2.85 -8.17
CA PHE A 79 0.54 -2.69 -7.19
C PHE A 79 0.14 -1.67 -6.13
N LYS A 80 0.47 -1.97 -4.87
CA LYS A 80 0.27 -1.07 -3.72
C LYS A 80 1.34 -1.37 -2.66
N PRO A 81 2.31 -0.47 -2.40
CA PRO A 81 2.53 0.81 -3.09
C PRO A 81 2.98 0.60 -4.54
N VAL A 82 3.11 1.70 -5.29
CA VAL A 82 3.66 1.66 -6.65
C VAL A 82 5.07 1.04 -6.68
N PRO A 83 5.44 0.32 -7.77
CA PRO A 83 6.78 -0.24 -7.95
C PRO A 83 7.88 0.82 -7.83
N PRO A 84 9.07 0.52 -7.27
CA PRO A 84 10.17 1.48 -7.20
C PRO A 84 10.77 1.79 -8.58
N ARG A 85 10.63 0.88 -9.56
CA ARG A 85 11.21 0.99 -10.91
C ARG A 85 10.17 0.67 -11.99
N PRO A 86 10.24 1.35 -13.15
CA PRO A 86 9.30 1.11 -14.25
C PRO A 86 9.63 -0.19 -14.98
N PHE A 87 8.69 -1.14 -14.98
CA PHE A 87 8.84 -2.44 -15.66
C PHE A 87 8.10 -2.53 -17.01
N TRP A 88 7.16 -1.60 -17.27
CA TRP A 88 6.28 -1.60 -18.44
C TRP A 88 6.97 -1.29 -19.77
N ASN A 89 8.29 -1.06 -19.76
CA ASN A 89 9.11 -0.98 -20.97
C ASN A 89 9.95 -2.24 -21.20
N GLU A 90 9.93 -3.20 -20.27
CA GLU A 90 10.67 -4.46 -20.36
C GLU A 90 9.90 -5.50 -21.17
N SER A 91 10.63 -6.35 -21.91
CA SER A 91 10.04 -7.46 -22.64
C SER A 91 9.82 -8.65 -21.71
N LEU A 92 8.73 -8.64 -20.95
CA LEU A 92 8.39 -9.76 -20.08
C LEU A 92 7.88 -10.96 -20.85
N ARG A 93 8.32 -12.15 -20.43
CA ARG A 93 7.86 -13.42 -20.98
C ARG A 93 7.26 -14.30 -19.90
N LEU A 94 6.17 -14.98 -20.24
CA LEU A 94 5.55 -16.01 -19.42
C LEU A 94 5.09 -17.13 -20.34
N HIS A 95 5.47 -18.37 -20.04
CA HIS A 95 5.18 -19.53 -20.90
C HIS A 95 5.61 -19.28 -22.36
N GLY A 96 6.81 -18.74 -22.56
CA GLY A 96 7.38 -18.41 -23.87
C GLY A 96 6.78 -17.19 -24.60
N ARG A 97 5.61 -16.69 -24.17
CA ARG A 97 4.91 -15.56 -24.80
C ARG A 97 5.37 -14.23 -24.26
N VAL A 98 5.58 -13.26 -25.16
CA VAL A 98 5.88 -11.87 -24.78
C VAL A 98 4.59 -11.20 -24.31
N LEU A 99 4.57 -10.76 -23.06
CA LEU A 99 3.44 -10.09 -22.44
C LEU A 99 3.27 -8.68 -23.00
N ARG A 100 2.02 -8.24 -23.16
CA ARG A 100 1.70 -6.84 -23.45
C ARG A 100 1.18 -6.17 -22.18
N ILE A 101 1.82 -5.08 -21.77
CA ILE A 101 1.53 -4.36 -20.54
C ILE A 101 0.96 -2.98 -20.91
N ASP A 102 -0.28 -2.73 -20.53
CA ASP A 102 -0.96 -1.46 -20.73
C ASP A 102 -1.38 -0.89 -19.38
N TYR A 103 -1.04 0.37 -19.10
CA TYR A 103 -1.52 1.09 -17.91
C TYR A 103 -3.05 1.21 -17.92
N ARG A 104 -3.66 1.00 -16.75
CA ARG A 104 -5.11 1.12 -16.53
C ARG A 104 -5.39 1.99 -15.32
N ASN A 105 -5.97 3.15 -15.57
CA ASN A 105 -6.35 4.09 -14.53
C ASN A 105 -7.65 3.68 -13.79
N ASP A 106 -8.49 2.89 -14.45
CA ASP A 106 -9.79 2.40 -13.96
C ASP A 106 -9.66 1.14 -13.08
N PHE A 107 -8.53 0.42 -13.16
CA PHE A 107 -8.26 -0.74 -12.31
C PHE A 107 -7.55 -0.29 -11.04
N ARG A 108 -8.34 0.12 -10.06
CA ARG A 108 -7.90 0.62 -8.75
C ARG A 108 -8.48 -0.23 -7.62
N SER A 109 -7.91 -0.16 -6.43
CA SER A 109 -8.64 -0.60 -5.24
C SER A 109 -9.83 0.32 -5.03
N SER A 110 -10.90 -0.17 -4.41
CA SER A 110 -12.09 0.65 -4.12
C SER A 110 -11.78 1.83 -3.20
N ASP A 111 -10.61 1.80 -2.56
CA ASP A 111 -10.28 2.72 -1.48
C ASP A 111 -9.18 3.70 -1.92
N SER A 112 -9.54 4.98 -2.00
CA SER A 112 -8.59 6.06 -2.25
C SER A 112 -7.80 6.39 -0.98
N PHE A 113 -6.76 5.63 -0.68
CA PHE A 113 -5.81 5.98 0.38
C PHE A 113 -4.66 6.83 -0.19
N TYR A 114 -4.11 7.71 0.65
CA TYR A 114 -2.79 8.28 0.44
C TYR A 114 -1.77 7.45 1.24
N SER A 115 -0.66 7.03 0.61
CA SER A 115 0.44 6.31 1.29
C SER A 115 1.61 7.24 1.54
N TYR A 116 2.22 7.08 2.71
CA TYR A 116 3.48 7.72 3.06
C TYR A 116 4.37 6.67 3.75
N PRO A 117 5.60 6.43 3.26
CA PRO A 117 6.58 5.71 4.08
C PRO A 117 6.80 6.50 5.37
N ALA A 118 6.88 5.79 6.49
CA ALA A 118 7.20 6.39 7.79
C ALA A 118 8.52 5.79 8.28
N GLU A 119 9.29 6.61 8.99
CA GLU A 119 10.53 6.19 9.62
C GLU A 119 10.23 5.35 10.86
N SER A 120 9.24 5.77 11.66
CA SER A 120 8.83 5.01 12.83
C SER A 120 7.37 5.18 13.21
N LEU A 121 6.88 4.17 13.94
CA LEU A 121 5.65 4.19 14.71
C LEU A 121 6.02 4.01 16.19
N GLU A 122 5.56 4.92 17.03
CA GLU A 122 5.68 4.84 18.48
C GLU A 122 4.29 4.67 19.10
N LEU A 123 4.19 3.76 20.06
CA LEU A 123 2.98 3.46 20.83
C LEU A 123 3.21 3.90 22.26
N GLY A 124 2.23 4.57 22.86
CA GLY A 124 2.38 5.11 24.20
C GLY A 124 1.10 5.70 24.75
N ASP A 125 1.28 6.65 25.67
CA ASP A 125 0.20 7.35 26.35
C ASP A 125 0.58 8.81 26.62
N TYR A 126 -0.41 9.64 26.96
CA TYR A 126 -0.21 10.99 27.45
C TYR A 126 -0.17 10.99 28.98
N ILE A 127 0.99 11.34 29.56
CA ILE A 127 1.08 11.53 31.03
C ILE A 127 0.43 12.86 31.45
N LEU A 128 0.52 13.86 30.58
CA LEU A 128 -0.14 15.16 30.67
C LEU A 128 -0.64 15.55 29.27
N PRO A 129 -1.61 16.48 29.15
CA PRO A 129 -2.03 16.98 27.85
C PRO A 129 -0.81 17.41 27.02
N ASN A 130 -0.66 16.83 25.83
CA ASN A 130 0.45 17.06 24.88
C ASN A 130 1.84 16.54 25.30
N ILE A 131 2.00 15.81 26.41
CA ILE A 131 3.28 15.17 26.78
C ILE A 131 3.20 13.67 26.48
N PHE A 132 3.57 13.32 25.24
CA PHE A 132 3.60 11.93 24.79
C PHE A 132 4.80 11.19 25.40
N VAL A 133 4.54 10.01 25.99
CA VAL A 133 5.58 9.09 26.43
C VAL A 133 5.53 7.82 25.61
N SER A 134 6.65 7.56 24.93
CA SER A 134 6.85 6.38 24.10
C SER A 134 7.08 5.14 24.97
N GLU A 135 6.23 4.13 24.83
CA GLU A 135 6.36 2.84 25.52
C GLU A 135 6.90 1.75 24.58
N ALA A 136 6.65 1.86 23.27
CA ALA A 136 7.18 0.96 22.27
C ALA A 136 7.46 1.71 20.96
N LYS A 137 8.56 1.36 20.28
CA LYS A 137 8.97 1.98 19.02
C LYS A 137 9.25 0.92 17.96
N PHE A 138 8.70 1.14 16.77
CA PHE A 138 8.84 0.30 15.59
C PHE A 138 9.42 1.13 14.46
N THR A 139 10.51 0.67 13.86
CA THR A 139 11.18 1.35 12.73
C THR A 139 11.12 0.53 11.45
N GLN A 140 10.66 -0.70 11.54
CA GLN A 140 10.84 -1.67 10.48
C GLN A 140 9.67 -1.68 9.49
N SER A 141 9.91 -1.15 8.29
CA SER A 141 8.95 -1.12 7.17
C SER A 141 7.60 -0.46 7.51
N VAL A 142 7.64 0.64 8.27
CA VAL A 142 6.43 1.36 8.68
C VAL A 142 5.84 2.13 7.50
N LYS A 143 4.53 1.98 7.29
CA LYS A 143 3.79 2.69 6.25
C LYS A 143 2.51 3.28 6.82
N PHE A 144 2.33 4.57 6.59
CA PHE A 144 1.14 5.30 6.97
C PHE A 144 0.18 5.43 5.77
N PHE A 145 -1.09 5.23 6.05
CA PHE A 145 -2.17 5.29 5.08
C PHE A 145 -3.32 6.12 5.64
N ILE A 146 -3.84 7.05 4.85
CA ILE A 146 -5.04 7.82 5.22
C ILE A 146 -6.02 7.86 4.05
N SER A 147 -7.24 7.42 4.29
CA SER A 147 -8.37 7.57 3.37
C SER A 147 -9.34 8.58 3.97
N TYR A 148 -9.40 9.75 3.36
CA TYR A 148 -10.35 10.78 3.76
C TYR A 148 -11.79 10.44 3.35
N GLN A 149 -11.95 9.78 2.21
CA GLN A 149 -13.26 9.33 1.73
C GLN A 149 -13.83 8.26 2.67
N ASN A 150 -13.01 7.28 3.07
CA ASN A 150 -13.44 6.21 3.97
C ASN A 150 -13.27 6.58 5.46
N ARG A 151 -12.83 7.81 5.74
CA ARG A 151 -12.61 8.36 7.09
C ARG A 151 -11.81 7.42 8.00
N LYS A 152 -10.64 6.98 7.50
CA LYS A 152 -9.86 5.90 8.11
C LYS A 152 -8.37 6.13 7.99
N ILE A 153 -7.64 5.82 9.05
CA ILE A 153 -6.18 5.75 9.08
C ILE A 153 -5.76 4.29 9.23
N ILE A 154 -4.73 3.89 8.51
CA ILE A 154 -4.11 2.58 8.63
C ILE A 154 -2.60 2.77 8.77
N VAL A 155 -1.98 2.04 9.69
CA VAL A 155 -0.52 1.96 9.82
C VAL A 155 -0.11 0.50 9.67
N GLU A 156 0.70 0.19 8.66
CA GLU A 156 1.30 -1.13 8.48
C GLU A 156 2.74 -1.12 8.97
N LEU A 157 3.18 -2.22 9.59
CA LEU A 157 4.55 -2.40 10.07
C LEU A 157 4.95 -3.87 10.02
N LYS A 158 6.26 -4.13 10.12
CA LYS A 158 6.78 -5.49 10.33
C LYS A 158 7.35 -5.63 11.74
N TYR A 159 7.05 -6.74 12.41
CA TYR A 159 7.50 -6.99 13.78
C TYR A 159 7.57 -8.49 14.13
N GLY A 160 8.43 -8.84 15.10
CA GLY A 160 8.58 -10.17 15.67
C GLY A 160 9.57 -11.09 14.94
N GLU A 161 9.83 -12.25 15.55
CA GLU A 161 10.62 -13.35 14.99
C GLU A 161 9.78 -14.65 15.00
N PRO A 162 9.47 -15.26 13.85
CA PRO A 162 9.74 -14.78 12.50
C PRO A 162 8.98 -13.47 12.19
N MET A 163 9.42 -12.73 11.19
CA MET A 163 8.90 -11.40 10.88
C MET A 163 7.46 -11.43 10.34
N TYR A 164 6.52 -10.89 11.11
CA TYR A 164 5.11 -10.76 10.72
C TYR A 164 4.82 -9.36 10.18
N THR A 165 3.80 -9.23 9.33
CA THR A 165 3.27 -7.93 8.89
C THR A 165 1.97 -7.66 9.61
N PHE A 166 1.91 -6.52 10.30
CA PHE A 166 0.75 -6.05 11.03
C PHE A 166 0.14 -4.84 10.36
N LYS A 167 -1.16 -4.66 10.60
CA LYS A 167 -1.95 -3.52 10.17
C LYS A 167 -2.75 -3.02 11.36
N LEU A 168 -2.49 -1.79 11.78
CA LEU A 168 -3.25 -1.06 12.79
C LEU A 168 -4.25 -0.16 12.08
N GLU A 169 -5.49 -0.17 12.53
CA GLU A 169 -6.59 0.51 11.87
C GLU A 169 -7.36 1.40 12.85
N PHE A 170 -7.60 2.65 12.44
CA PHE A 170 -8.27 3.71 13.18
C PHE A 170 -9.38 4.34 12.32
N ASN A 171 -10.54 4.60 12.89
CA ASN A 171 -11.56 5.43 12.24
C ASN A 171 -11.40 6.88 12.70
N PHE A 172 -11.78 7.85 11.85
CA PHE A 172 -11.73 9.26 12.24
C PHE A 172 -12.63 9.55 13.44
N ASP A 173 -13.79 8.89 13.53
CA ASP A 173 -14.77 9.11 14.61
C ASP A 173 -14.27 8.61 15.98
N ASP A 174 -13.21 7.80 16.01
CA ASP A 174 -12.60 7.30 17.24
C ASP A 174 -11.50 8.25 17.77
N ILE A 175 -11.06 9.25 16.99
CA ILE A 175 -9.99 10.17 17.36
C ILE A 175 -10.54 11.22 18.35
N ILE A 176 -9.95 11.30 19.55
CA ILE A 176 -10.46 12.16 20.64
C ILE A 176 -10.07 13.62 20.42
N ASN A 177 -8.79 13.83 20.16
CA ASN A 177 -8.19 15.15 20.02
C ASN A 177 -7.70 15.36 18.60
N ASP A 178 -7.47 16.61 18.24
CA ASP A 178 -6.83 16.94 16.97
C ASP A 178 -5.49 16.20 16.81
N ILE A 179 -5.19 15.73 15.61
CA ILE A 179 -3.89 15.16 15.26
C ILE A 179 -2.85 16.26 15.44
N TYR A 180 -1.97 16.07 16.43
CA TYR A 180 -0.89 17.00 16.70
C TYR A 180 0.23 16.76 15.71
N SER A 181 0.76 17.82 15.09
CA SER A 181 1.86 17.71 14.13
C SER A 181 3.04 18.56 14.55
N GLU A 182 4.23 17.97 14.53
CA GLU A 182 5.49 18.63 14.88
C GLU A 182 6.46 18.58 13.70
N LEU A 183 7.32 19.59 13.61
CA LEU A 183 8.46 19.60 12.69
C LEU A 183 9.74 19.72 13.49
N ASP A 184 10.69 18.84 13.20
CA ASP A 184 12.05 18.95 13.70
C ASP A 184 12.98 19.13 12.49
N VAL A 185 13.47 20.35 12.32
CA VAL A 185 14.40 20.70 11.24
C VAL A 185 15.80 20.81 11.84
N SER A 186 16.47 19.66 11.96
CA SER A 186 17.88 19.61 12.32
C SER A 186 18.77 19.86 11.10
N GLN A 187 20.04 20.24 11.31
CA GLN A 187 20.99 20.50 10.20
C GLN A 187 21.26 19.28 9.31
N GLN A 188 20.95 18.05 9.75
CA GLN A 188 21.24 16.82 9.02
C GLN A 188 20.01 16.16 8.39
N ARG A 189 18.83 16.25 9.02
CA ARG A 189 17.57 15.70 8.50
C ARG A 189 16.37 16.50 8.98
N SER A 190 15.38 16.63 8.11
CA SER A 190 14.09 17.22 8.45
C SER A 190 13.07 16.12 8.71
N HIS A 191 12.52 16.09 9.91
CA HIS A 191 11.49 15.14 10.31
C HIS A 191 10.15 15.85 10.52
N GLY A 192 9.06 15.17 10.17
CA GLY A 192 7.71 15.56 10.56
C GLY A 192 7.10 14.45 11.39
N SER A 193 6.45 14.78 12.50
CA SER A 193 5.72 13.81 13.32
C SER A 193 4.24 14.14 13.35
N ILE A 194 3.40 13.11 13.39
CA ILE A 194 1.98 13.24 13.76
C ILE A 194 1.69 12.37 14.97
N THR A 195 0.92 12.88 15.93
CA THR A 195 0.47 12.14 17.10
C THR A 195 -1.05 12.06 17.07
N ILE A 196 -1.57 10.83 17.21
CA ILE A 196 -2.99 10.51 17.10
C ILE A 196 -3.43 9.87 18.41
N GLU A 197 -4.41 10.46 19.07
CA GLU A 197 -5.04 9.92 20.29
C GLU A 197 -6.42 9.36 19.96
N ASN A 198 -6.62 8.09 20.31
CA ASN A 198 -7.82 7.35 19.95
C ASN A 198 -8.61 6.94 21.21
N LYS A 199 -9.93 6.99 21.14
CA LYS A 199 -10.85 6.59 22.21
C LYS A 199 -10.78 5.11 22.54
N TYR A 200 -10.47 4.31 21.53
CA TYR A 200 -10.36 2.87 21.63
C TYR A 200 -9.03 2.38 21.07
N PRO A 201 -8.54 1.22 21.52
CA PRO A 201 -7.34 0.63 20.94
C PRO A 201 -7.52 0.37 19.44
N ALA A 202 -6.44 0.50 18.68
CA ALA A 202 -6.45 0.24 17.24
C ALA A 202 -6.96 -1.17 16.92
N LYS A 203 -7.73 -1.31 15.84
CA LYS A 203 -8.05 -2.64 15.31
C LYS A 203 -6.78 -3.23 14.72
N CYS A 204 -6.25 -4.28 15.34
CA CYS A 204 -5.04 -4.94 14.90
C CYS A 204 -5.37 -6.10 13.96
N TRP A 205 -4.63 -6.20 12.86
CA TRP A 205 -4.72 -7.28 11.89
C TRP A 205 -3.33 -7.84 11.62
N VAL A 206 -3.24 -9.15 11.39
CA VAL A 206 -2.02 -9.83 10.97
C VAL A 206 -2.19 -10.39 9.58
N LEU A 207 -1.17 -10.23 8.74
CA LEU A 207 -1.16 -10.81 7.40
C LEU A 207 -0.80 -12.29 7.49
N HIS A 208 -1.66 -13.14 6.95
CA HIS A 208 -1.43 -14.58 6.92
C HIS A 208 -0.15 -14.91 6.13
N LYS A 209 0.73 -15.74 6.71
CA LYS A 209 2.02 -16.11 6.08
C LYS A 209 1.82 -16.79 4.72
N CYS A 210 0.81 -17.66 4.62
CA CYS A 210 0.50 -18.35 3.36
C CYS A 210 -0.47 -17.50 2.54
N GLN A 211 0.07 -16.70 1.62
CA GLN A 211 -0.71 -15.88 0.68
C GLN A 211 -1.01 -16.64 -0.63
N LYS A 212 -1.41 -17.91 -0.52
CA LYS A 212 -1.73 -18.75 -1.68
C LYS A 212 -3.08 -18.33 -2.28
N PRO A 213 -3.21 -18.18 -3.62
CA PRO A 213 -4.50 -17.97 -4.26
C PRO A 213 -5.54 -19.00 -3.83
N LYS A 214 -6.77 -18.51 -3.57
CA LYS A 214 -7.92 -19.37 -3.28
C LYS A 214 -8.44 -20.05 -4.55
N ASP A 215 -8.27 -19.39 -5.69
CA ASP A 215 -8.67 -19.90 -7.00
C ASP A 215 -7.62 -19.56 -8.08
N LYS A 216 -7.75 -20.14 -9.28
CA LYS A 216 -6.79 -19.97 -10.37
C LYS A 216 -6.87 -18.62 -11.09
N PHE A 217 -7.89 -17.81 -10.82
CA PHE A 217 -8.20 -16.59 -11.56
C PHE A 217 -8.09 -15.31 -10.74
N ASN A 218 -8.20 -15.35 -9.41
CA ASN A 218 -8.28 -14.15 -8.59
C ASN A 218 -7.43 -14.28 -7.32
N TRP A 219 -6.69 -13.22 -7.04
CA TRP A 219 -5.89 -13.08 -5.84
C TRP A 219 -5.91 -11.62 -5.39
N CYS A 220 -6.14 -11.38 -4.09
CA CYS A 220 -6.11 -10.06 -3.48
C CYS A 220 -5.51 -10.16 -2.08
N ILE A 221 -4.61 -9.25 -1.73
CA ILE A 221 -3.98 -9.22 -0.41
C ILE A 221 -5.02 -9.08 0.72
N ASP A 222 -6.14 -8.40 0.46
CA ASP A 222 -7.21 -8.19 1.43
C ASP A 222 -7.79 -9.50 1.98
N ASN A 223 -7.76 -10.57 1.17
CA ASN A 223 -8.28 -11.87 1.54
C ASN A 223 -7.42 -12.61 2.59
N PHE A 224 -6.26 -12.06 2.95
CA PHE A 224 -5.27 -12.70 3.82
C PHE A 224 -5.04 -11.93 5.13
N TRP A 225 -5.76 -10.84 5.37
CA TRP A 225 -5.72 -10.16 6.67
C TRP A 225 -6.65 -10.85 7.66
N ASN A 226 -6.10 -11.29 8.79
CA ASN A 226 -6.86 -11.84 9.90
C ASN A 226 -6.92 -10.83 11.04
N ARG A 227 -8.12 -10.55 11.53
CA ARG A 227 -8.30 -9.67 12.69
C ARG A 227 -7.77 -10.37 13.94
N ILE A 228 -6.94 -9.68 14.71
CA ILE A 228 -6.55 -10.14 16.04
C ILE A 228 -7.63 -9.69 17.01
N THR A 229 -8.24 -10.63 17.71
CA THR A 229 -9.22 -10.35 18.77
C THR A 229 -8.59 -10.59 20.15
N LYS A 230 -9.21 -10.11 21.25
CA LYS A 230 -8.66 -10.19 22.62
C LYS A 230 -8.24 -11.61 23.06
N ASN A 231 -8.79 -12.66 22.44
CA ASN A 231 -8.45 -14.06 22.75
C ASN A 231 -7.29 -14.60 21.91
N ASP A 232 -6.94 -13.92 20.81
CA ASP A 232 -5.77 -14.23 20.01
C ASP A 232 -4.58 -13.52 20.65
N LYS A 233 -3.49 -14.26 20.89
CA LYS A 233 -2.24 -13.72 21.44
C LYS A 233 -1.77 -12.56 20.56
N MET A 234 -2.12 -11.34 20.94
CA MET A 234 -1.55 -10.15 20.32
C MET A 234 -0.03 -10.26 20.46
N PRO A 235 0.75 -9.90 19.43
CA PRO A 235 2.20 -9.91 19.56
C PRO A 235 2.55 -9.12 20.81
N HIS A 236 3.30 -9.73 21.72
CA HIS A 236 3.81 -9.02 22.87
C HIS A 236 4.79 -7.99 22.31
N PHE A 237 4.27 -6.79 22.05
CA PHE A 237 4.98 -5.66 21.47
C PHE A 237 6.10 -5.18 22.42
N HIS A 238 6.12 -5.68 23.67
CA HIS A 238 7.23 -5.61 24.62
C HIS A 238 7.28 -6.88 25.48
N LYS A 239 8.46 -7.19 26.07
CA LYS A 239 8.64 -8.33 26.99
C LYS A 239 7.85 -8.21 28.31
N ASP A 240 7.40 -7.00 28.66
CA ASP A 240 6.87 -6.68 30.00
C ASP A 240 5.47 -6.03 29.97
N ASN A 241 4.75 -6.11 28.85
CA ASN A 241 3.43 -5.47 28.74
C ASN A 241 2.29 -6.49 28.86
N ASP A 242 1.73 -6.58 30.07
CA ASP A 242 0.74 -7.59 30.47
C ASP A 242 -0.65 -7.40 29.82
N GLN A 243 -0.90 -6.31 29.09
CA GLN A 243 -2.23 -6.02 28.53
C GLN A 243 -2.22 -5.64 27.05
N PRO A 244 -2.70 -6.54 26.15
CA PRO A 244 -2.86 -6.22 24.75
C PRO A 244 -3.95 -5.14 24.56
N GLY A 245 -3.59 -4.08 23.84
CA GLY A 245 -4.51 -2.98 23.50
C GLY A 245 -4.49 -1.83 24.49
N LYS A 246 -3.45 -1.72 25.33
CA LYS A 246 -3.31 -0.59 26.27
C LYS A 246 -3.14 0.77 25.55
N TRP A 247 -2.38 0.81 24.45
CA TRP A 247 -2.00 2.07 23.84
C TRP A 247 -3.14 2.74 23.07
N LEU A 248 -3.42 3.97 23.47
CA LEU A 248 -4.40 4.85 22.85
C LEU A 248 -3.74 5.98 22.05
N VAL A 249 -2.44 6.21 22.25
CA VAL A 249 -1.68 7.27 21.58
C VAL A 249 -0.64 6.67 20.64
N PHE A 250 -0.64 7.15 19.40
CA PHE A 250 0.19 6.67 18.30
C PHE A 250 0.94 7.84 17.69
N ARG A 251 2.29 7.84 17.76
CA ARG A 251 3.13 8.85 17.12
C ARG A 251 3.81 8.26 15.90
N ILE A 252 3.57 8.85 14.72
CA ILE A 252 4.16 8.44 13.46
C ILE A 252 5.15 9.50 13.03
N THR A 253 6.40 9.08 12.80
CA THR A 253 7.49 9.96 12.38
C THR A 253 7.82 9.70 10.92
N PHE A 254 7.95 10.77 10.15
CA PHE A 254 8.27 10.77 8.74
C PHE A 254 9.62 11.44 8.52
N ASP A 255 10.48 10.76 7.77
CA ASP A 255 11.60 11.40 7.09
C ASP A 255 11.02 12.22 5.92
N LEU A 256 11.16 13.56 6.00
CA LEU A 256 10.57 14.45 5.01
C LEU A 256 11.17 14.21 3.63
N ASP A 257 12.44 13.83 3.52
CA ASP A 257 13.08 13.57 2.24
C ASP A 257 12.46 12.34 1.56
N GLN A 258 12.09 11.32 2.34
CA GLN A 258 11.44 10.11 1.83
C GLN A 258 10.00 10.34 1.37
N ILE A 259 9.27 11.26 2.01
CA ILE A 259 7.87 11.53 1.66
C ILE A 259 7.71 12.61 0.60
N GLY A 260 8.79 13.20 0.08
CA GLY A 260 8.76 14.23 -0.98
C GLY A 260 8.75 15.67 -0.44
N GLY A 261 9.38 15.87 0.71
CA GLY A 261 9.69 17.14 1.35
C GLY A 261 8.57 17.72 2.21
N LEU A 262 8.91 18.83 2.87
CA LEU A 262 8.04 19.59 3.76
C LEU A 262 6.68 19.95 3.13
N ASN A 263 6.68 20.33 1.85
CA ASN A 263 5.44 20.69 1.14
C ASN A 263 4.44 19.52 1.06
N ARG A 264 4.92 18.28 0.98
CA ARG A 264 4.06 17.10 0.94
C ARG A 264 3.47 16.79 2.32
N PHE A 265 4.26 16.97 3.38
CA PHE A 265 3.79 16.91 4.75
C PHE A 265 2.75 18.01 5.05
N LYS A 266 3.03 19.27 4.72
CA LYS A 266 2.07 20.39 4.88
C LYS A 266 0.76 20.11 4.12
N LYS A 267 0.81 19.50 2.93
CA LYS A 267 -0.40 19.08 2.19
C LYS A 267 -1.18 17.95 2.86
N LEU A 268 -0.49 17.00 3.50
CA LEU A 268 -1.12 15.94 4.30
C LEU A 268 -1.93 16.56 5.44
N ILE A 269 -1.30 17.38 6.27
CA ILE A 269 -1.93 18.04 7.42
C ILE A 269 -3.07 18.98 6.97
N LYS A 270 -2.87 19.80 5.94
CA LYS A 270 -3.91 20.70 5.41
C LYS A 270 -5.14 19.93 4.91
N LYS A 271 -4.96 18.73 4.34
CA LYS A 271 -6.10 17.88 3.94
C LYS A 271 -6.80 17.30 5.16
N ALA A 272 -6.06 16.84 6.17
CA ALA A 272 -6.63 16.40 7.44
C ALA A 272 -7.49 17.49 8.10
N GLY A 273 -7.09 18.76 8.00
CA GLY A 273 -7.87 19.90 8.55
C GLY A 273 -9.24 20.07 7.91
N LYS A 274 -9.40 19.71 6.63
CA LYS A 274 -10.71 19.72 5.96
C LYS A 274 -11.69 18.69 6.52
N TYR A 275 -11.20 17.71 7.27
CA TYR A 275 -11.98 16.65 7.89
C TYR A 275 -12.04 16.80 9.41
N ASN A 276 -11.73 17.99 9.94
CA ASN A 276 -11.67 18.29 11.39
C ASN A 276 -10.75 17.33 12.17
N LEU A 277 -9.66 16.89 11.53
CA LEU A 277 -8.67 16.03 12.17
C LEU A 277 -7.49 16.79 12.74
N VAL A 278 -7.37 18.09 12.51
CA VAL A 278 -6.30 18.94 13.05
C VAL A 278 -6.90 20.28 13.44
N PRO A 279 -6.27 21.04 14.35
CA PRO A 279 -6.84 22.29 14.82
C PRO A 279 -6.97 23.27 13.66
N ARG A 280 -8.08 24.00 13.56
CA ARG A 280 -8.31 24.97 12.46
C ARG A 280 -7.25 26.09 12.42
N THR A 281 -6.53 26.30 13.52
CA THR A 281 -5.45 27.28 13.69
C THR A 281 -4.05 26.71 13.48
N SER A 282 -3.90 25.46 13.05
CA SER A 282 -2.59 24.83 12.80
C SER A 282 -1.89 25.42 11.56
N SER A 283 -1.41 26.66 11.69
CA SER A 283 -0.31 27.17 10.89
C SER A 283 0.93 26.39 11.27
N ILE A 284 1.29 25.42 10.44
CA ILE A 284 2.62 24.82 10.44
C ILE A 284 3.59 25.96 10.11
N SER A 285 4.10 26.63 11.14
CA SER A 285 5.24 27.54 11.07
C SER A 285 6.45 26.73 10.64
#